data_AF-A0A0G2AV38-F1
#
_entry.id   AF-A0A0G2AV38-F1
#
_cell.length_a   1.000
_cell.length_b   1.000
_cell.length_c   1.000
_cell.angle_alpha   90.00
_cell.angle_beta   90.00
_cell.angle_gamma   90.00
#
_symmetry.space_group_name_H-M   'P 1'
#
loop_
_entity.id
_entity.type
_entity.pdbx_description
1 polymer ?
#
loop_
_entity_poly.entity_id
_entity_poly.type
_entity_poly.pdbx_seq_one_letter_code
_entity_poly.pdbx_strand_id
1 'polypeptide(L)'
;MLDEQKALIHGLARVESLTISSEKVKPGNSASTVVGTTEVYLSLEGLVDMDAERDRLVGELEEARTFEAKTKVKLDNKEFISYAPTKIVESIKETYAQTQERIQKLESQLARLA
;
A
#
# COMPACT_ATOMS: atom_id res chain seq x y z
N MET A 1 23.88 27.81 17.52
CA MET A 1 23.94 27.99 16.06
C MET A 1 22.70 27.48 15.32
N LEU A 2 22.36 26.17 15.34
CA LEU A 2 21.12 25.69 14.69
C LEU A 2 19.84 26.11 15.45
N ASP A 3 19.87 26.09 16.79
CA ASP A 3 18.76 26.57 17.62
C ASP A 3 18.46 28.06 17.43
N GLU A 4 19.49 28.88 17.19
CA GLU A 4 19.34 30.33 16.93
C GLU A 4 18.64 30.62 15.60
N GLN A 5 18.81 29.72 14.62
CA GLN A 5 18.19 29.84 13.29
C GLN A 5 16.85 29.11 13.19
N LYS A 6 16.35 28.54 14.29
CA LYS A 6 15.14 27.70 14.31
C LYS A 6 13.92 28.37 13.68
N ALA A 7 13.70 29.66 13.96
CA ALA A 7 12.57 30.41 13.40
C ALA A 7 12.67 30.59 11.87
N LEU A 8 13.87 30.84 11.36
CA LEU A 8 14.12 30.97 9.92
C LEU A 8 13.95 29.63 9.21
N ILE A 9 14.51 28.55 9.79
CA ILE A 9 14.40 27.20 9.24
C ILE A 9 12.94 26.76 9.21
N HIS A 10 12.20 26.95 10.30
CA HIS A 10 10.76 26.60 10.38
C HIS A 10 9.94 27.35 9.31
N GLY A 11 10.14 28.67 9.18
CA GLY A 11 9.44 29.48 8.19
C GLY A 11 9.75 29.11 6.73
N LEU A 12 11.01 28.78 6.42
CA LEU A 12 11.43 28.37 5.08
C LEU A 12 10.99 26.93 4.74
N ALA A 13 11.02 26.03 5.72
CA ALA A 13 10.65 24.63 5.54
C ALA A 13 9.14 24.41 5.42
N ARG A 14 8.30 25.37 5.85
CA ARG A 14 6.82 25.29 5.83
C ARG A 14 6.29 24.04 6.53
N VAL A 15 6.90 23.71 7.66
CA VAL A 15 6.51 22.57 8.50
C VAL A 15 5.66 23.03 9.67
N GLU A 16 4.77 22.18 10.15
CA GLU A 16 3.96 22.48 11.33
C GLU A 16 4.85 22.57 12.59
N SER A 17 5.78 21.63 12.75
CA SER A 17 6.71 21.57 13.88
C SER A 17 8.15 21.32 13.43
N LEU A 18 9.10 21.84 14.22
CA LEU A 18 10.54 21.63 14.01
C LEU A 18 11.20 21.31 15.35
N THR A 19 11.80 20.12 15.42
CA THR A 19 12.59 19.66 16.56
C THR A 19 14.05 19.53 16.12
N ILE A 20 14.95 20.14 16.89
CA ILE A 20 16.40 20.03 16.70
C ILE A 20 16.90 19.32 17.95
N SER A 21 17.58 18.18 17.78
CA SER A 21 18.13 17.39 18.87
C SER A 21 19.56 16.96 18.53
N SER A 22 20.39 16.84 19.55
CA SER A 22 21.72 16.22 19.46
C SER A 22 21.65 14.68 19.49
N GLU A 23 20.49 14.13 19.85
CA GLU A 23 20.24 12.69 19.87
C GLU A 23 19.91 12.17 18.47
N LYS A 24 20.55 11.07 18.08
CA LYS A 24 20.30 10.38 16.81
C LYS A 24 19.10 9.45 16.94
N VAL A 25 17.93 10.00 17.22
CA VAL A 25 16.68 9.23 17.24
C VAL A 25 15.95 9.48 15.93
N LYS A 26 15.92 8.46 15.08
CA LYS A 26 15.12 8.49 13.85
C LYS A 26 13.62 8.42 14.23
N PRO A 27 12.81 9.44 13.91
CA PRO A 27 11.35 9.36 14.04
C PRO A 27 10.81 8.25 13.12
N GLY A 28 9.69 7.63 13.47
CA GLY A 28 9.10 6.44 12.83
C GLY A 28 9.07 6.47 11.29
N ASN A 29 7.89 6.66 10.68
CA ASN A 29 7.79 6.73 9.23
C ASN A 29 8.31 8.09 8.75
N SER A 30 9.61 8.20 8.49
CA SER A 30 10.26 9.45 8.10
C SER A 30 11.16 9.32 6.87
N ALA A 31 11.11 10.33 6.00
CA ALA A 31 12.12 10.54 4.98
C ALA A 31 13.36 11.18 5.63
N SER A 32 14.54 10.67 5.31
CA SER A 32 15.80 11.14 5.91
C SER A 32 16.79 11.62 4.85
N THR A 33 17.54 12.67 5.17
CA THR A 33 18.69 13.11 4.36
C THR A 33 19.82 13.59 5.26
N VAL A 34 21.06 13.54 4.74
CA VAL A 34 22.25 13.99 5.47
C VAL A 34 22.77 15.27 4.82
N VAL A 35 22.94 16.31 5.62
CA VAL A 35 23.50 17.60 5.21
C VAL A 35 24.74 17.88 6.07
N GLY A 36 25.92 17.69 5.48
CA GLY A 36 27.19 17.80 6.20
C GLY A 36 27.27 16.78 7.35
N THR A 37 27.32 17.27 8.59
CA THR A 37 27.34 16.43 9.81
C THR A 37 25.95 16.30 10.48
N THR A 38 24.91 16.88 9.88
CA THR A 38 23.54 16.88 10.42
C THR A 38 22.65 15.93 9.63
N GLU A 39 21.82 15.17 10.34
CA GLU A 39 20.79 14.33 9.74
C GLU A 39 19.43 15.01 9.91
N VAL A 40 18.68 15.09 8.82
CA VAL A 40 17.37 15.75 8.76
C VAL A 40 16.32 14.68 8.51
N TYR A 41 15.29 14.66 9.34
CA TYR A 41 14.15 13.77 9.20
C TYR A 41 12.88 14.59 8.95
N LEU A 42 12.13 14.21 7.92
CA LEU A 42 10.78 14.69 7.66
C LEU A 42 9.81 13.57 8.02
N SER A 43 9.02 13.78 9.06
CA SER A 43 7.96 12.83 9.41
C SER A 43 6.94 12.77 8.28
N LEU A 44 6.61 11.57 7.84
CA LEU A 44 5.55 11.28 6.88
C LEU A 44 4.27 10.82 7.59
N GLU A 45 4.30 10.74 8.92
CA GLU A 45 3.11 10.47 9.73
C GLU A 45 2.07 11.58 9.49
N GLY A 46 0.84 11.18 9.12
CA GLY A 46 -0.26 12.10 8.80
C GLY A 46 -0.36 12.58 7.34
N LEU A 47 0.66 12.34 6.50
CA LEU A 47 0.58 12.62 5.05
C LEU A 47 -0.06 11.46 4.27
N VAL A 48 0.09 10.23 4.75
CA VAL A 48 -0.53 9.02 4.21
C VAL A 48 -1.12 8.27 5.41
N ASP A 49 -2.44 8.15 5.45
CA ASP A 49 -3.12 7.29 6.43
C ASP A 49 -2.89 5.83 6.01
N MET A 50 -1.82 5.26 6.56
CA MET A 50 -1.40 3.89 6.26
C MET A 50 -2.42 2.86 6.75
N ASP A 51 -3.18 3.20 7.79
CA ASP A 51 -4.24 2.33 8.30
C ASP A 51 -5.45 2.39 7.37
N ALA A 52 -5.87 3.58 6.92
CA ALA A 52 -6.92 3.70 5.92
C ALA A 52 -6.54 3.09 4.56
N GLU A 53 -5.28 3.22 4.13
CA GLU A 53 -4.79 2.59 2.90
C GLU A 53 -4.74 1.07 3.03
N ARG A 54 -4.32 0.56 4.20
CA ARG A 54 -4.38 -0.87 4.50
C ARG A 54 -5.83 -1.37 4.46
N ASP A 55 -6.76 -0.68 5.13
CA ASP A 55 -8.17 -1.06 5.17
C ASP A 55 -8.80 -1.05 3.77
N ARG A 56 -8.47 -0.05 2.96
CA ARG A 56 -8.88 0.03 1.55
C ARG A 56 -8.39 -1.17 0.74
N LEU A 57 -7.11 -1.52 0.87
CA LEU A 57 -6.52 -2.65 0.15
C LEU A 57 -7.02 -4.00 0.65
N VAL A 58 -7.29 -4.15 1.95
CA VAL A 58 -7.94 -5.34 2.52
C VAL A 58 -9.36 -5.47 1.95
N GLY A 59 -10.12 -4.37 1.88
CA GLY A 59 -11.45 -4.37 1.26
C GLY A 59 -11.42 -4.82 -0.21
N GLU A 60 -10.50 -4.27 -1.01
CA GLU A 60 -10.32 -4.70 -2.41
C GLU A 60 -9.90 -6.17 -2.53
N LEU A 61 -9.05 -6.66 -1.61
CA LEU A 61 -8.61 -8.04 -1.59
C LEU A 61 -9.77 -9.00 -1.30
N GLU A 62 -10.62 -8.67 -0.33
CA GLU A 62 -11.79 -9.48 0.03
C GLU A 62 -12.82 -9.54 -1.12
N GLU A 63 -13.06 -8.42 -1.81
CA GLU A 63 -13.90 -8.39 -3.01
C GLU A 63 -13.33 -9.29 -4.12
N ALA A 64 -12.03 -9.19 -4.37
CA ALA A 64 -11.35 -10.01 -5.38
C ALA A 64 -11.39 -11.50 -5.03
N ARG A 65 -11.15 -11.88 -3.77
CA ARG A 65 -11.26 -13.26 -3.28
C ARG A 65 -12.68 -13.80 -3.39
N THR A 66 -13.68 -12.97 -3.07
CA THR A 66 -15.08 -13.36 -3.21
C THR A 66 -15.44 -13.63 -4.68
N PHE A 67 -14.96 -12.80 -5.59
CA PHE A 67 -15.16 -12.99 -7.02
C PHE A 67 -14.42 -14.23 -7.55
N GLU A 68 -13.19 -14.45 -7.08
CA GLU A 68 -12.42 -15.67 -7.35
C GLU A 68 -13.21 -16.91 -6.91
N ALA A 69 -13.71 -16.96 -5.68
CA ALA A 69 -14.44 -18.11 -5.16
C ALA A 69 -15.67 -18.43 -6.03
N LYS A 70 -16.42 -17.41 -6.44
CA LYS A 70 -17.60 -17.58 -7.33
C LYS A 70 -17.22 -18.13 -8.71
N THR A 71 -16.11 -17.67 -9.29
CA THR A 71 -15.64 -18.15 -10.60
C THR A 71 -15.04 -19.55 -10.50
N LYS A 72 -14.31 -19.85 -9.41
CA LYS A 72 -13.80 -21.19 -9.09
C LYS A 72 -14.92 -22.23 -9.02
N VAL A 73 -16.00 -21.94 -8.29
CA VAL A 73 -17.15 -22.86 -8.20
C VAL A 73 -17.75 -23.16 -9.57
N LYS A 74 -17.84 -22.17 -10.47
CA LYS A 74 -18.32 -22.39 -11.85
C LYS A 74 -17.36 -23.25 -12.67
N LEU A 75 -16.04 -23.09 -12.47
CA LEU A 75 -15.01 -23.87 -13.14
C LEU A 75 -14.86 -25.29 -12.57
N ASP A 76 -15.17 -25.52 -11.30
CA ASP A 76 -15.11 -26.86 -10.68
C ASP A 76 -16.39 -27.68 -10.97
N ASN A 77 -17.48 -27.03 -11.37
CA ASN A 77 -18.71 -27.70 -11.75
C ASN A 77 -18.57 -28.40 -13.13
N LYS A 78 -18.38 -29.72 -13.10
CA LYS A 78 -18.23 -30.57 -14.28
C LYS A 78 -19.45 -30.55 -15.20
N GLU A 79 -20.66 -30.41 -14.67
CA GLU A 79 -21.87 -30.28 -15.50
C GLU A 79 -21.84 -28.96 -16.28
N PHE A 80 -21.46 -27.86 -15.61
CA PHE A 80 -21.31 -26.57 -16.27
C PHE A 80 -20.26 -26.63 -17.38
N ILE A 81 -19.09 -27.23 -17.15
CA ILE A 81 -18.06 -27.37 -18.19
C ILE A 81 -18.54 -28.26 -19.35
N SER A 82 -19.29 -29.32 -19.05
CA SER A 82 -19.78 -30.26 -20.06
C SER A 82 -20.87 -29.66 -20.96
N TYR A 83 -21.72 -28.77 -20.43
CA TYR A 83 -22.85 -28.19 -21.16
C TYR A 83 -22.60 -26.76 -21.66
N ALA A 84 -21.61 -26.05 -21.09
CA ALA A 84 -21.30 -24.68 -21.50
C ALA A 84 -20.50 -24.65 -22.81
N PRO A 85 -20.78 -23.68 -23.70
CA PRO A 85 -19.95 -23.40 -24.86
C PRO A 85 -18.49 -23.17 -24.47
N THR A 86 -17.56 -23.73 -25.24
CA THR A 86 -16.10 -23.62 -25.01
C THR A 86 -15.65 -22.18 -24.82
N LYS A 87 -16.19 -21.24 -25.62
CA LYS A 87 -15.91 -19.80 -25.53
C LYS A 87 -16.27 -19.19 -24.16
N ILE A 88 -17.34 -19.68 -23.52
CA ILE A 88 -17.76 -19.22 -22.19
C ILE A 88 -16.83 -19.80 -21.11
N VAL A 89 -16.47 -21.08 -21.22
CA VAL A 89 -15.54 -21.73 -20.28
C VAL A 89 -14.16 -21.07 -20.34
N GLU A 90 -13.65 -20.79 -21.54
CA GLU A 90 -12.38 -20.08 -21.75
C GLU A 90 -12.42 -18.66 -21.17
N SER A 91 -13.48 -17.90 -21.44
CA SER A 91 -13.64 -16.55 -20.89
C SER A 91 -13.68 -16.53 -19.35
N ILE A 92 -14.33 -17.52 -18.73
CA ILE A 92 -14.36 -17.64 -17.27
C ILE A 92 -12.97 -18.04 -16.72
N LYS A 93 -12.25 -18.95 -17.40
CA LYS A 93 -10.86 -19.29 -17.02
C LYS A 93 -9.92 -18.11 -17.11
N GLU A 94 -10.02 -17.31 -18.17
CA GLU A 94 -9.24 -16.09 -18.34
C GLU A 94 -9.55 -15.07 -17.24
N THR A 95 -10.84 -14.85 -16.97
CA THR A 95 -11.31 -13.98 -15.88
C THR A 95 -10.80 -14.45 -14.51
N TYR A 96 -10.79 -15.76 -14.26
CA TYR A 96 -10.24 -16.35 -13.04
C TYR A 96 -8.73 -16.09 -12.91
N ALA A 97 -7.96 -16.31 -13.98
CA ALA A 97 -6.53 -16.05 -13.99
C ALA A 97 -6.21 -14.57 -13.75
N GLN A 98 -6.93 -13.65 -14.40
CA GLN A 98 -6.76 -12.20 -14.17
C GLN A 98 -7.08 -11.79 -12.72
N THR A 99 -8.11 -12.41 -12.13
CA THR A 99 -8.47 -12.19 -10.73
C THR A 99 -7.37 -12.68 -9.79
N GLN A 100 -6.77 -13.84 -10.08
CA GLN A 100 -5.63 -14.37 -9.32
C GLN A 100 -4.41 -13.46 -9.37
N GLU A 101 -4.06 -12.94 -10.55
CA GLU A 101 -2.98 -11.96 -10.66
C GLU A 101 -3.27 -10.67 -9.88
N ARG A 102 -4.53 -10.20 -9.90
CA ARG A 102 -4.95 -9.03 -9.11
C ARG A 102 -4.77 -9.29 -7.61
N ILE A 103 -5.21 -10.45 -7.12
CA ILE A 103 -5.06 -10.85 -5.71
C ILE A 103 -3.58 -10.84 -5.31
N GLN A 104 -2.70 -11.46 -6.10
CA GLN A 104 -1.25 -11.46 -5.81
C GLN A 104 -0.67 -10.05 -5.75
N LYS A 105 -1.09 -9.15 -6.64
CA LYS A 105 -0.64 -7.75 -6.62
C LYS A 105 -1.11 -7.02 -5.36
N LEU A 106 -2.37 -7.22 -4.95
CA LEU A 106 -2.93 -6.63 -3.74
C LEU A 106 -2.24 -7.17 -2.47
N GLU A 107 -1.99 -8.48 -2.40
CA GLU A 107 -1.22 -9.09 -1.30
C GLU A 107 0.20 -8.55 -1.23
N SER A 108 0.86 -8.37 -2.38
CA SER A 108 2.21 -7.80 -2.45
C SER A 108 2.24 -6.33 -1.98
N GLN A 109 1.20 -5.56 -2.31
CA GLN A 109 1.06 -4.17 -1.85
C GLN A 109 0.83 -4.12 -0.33
N LEU A 110 -0.07 -4.96 0.19
CA LEU A 110 -0.32 -5.08 1.63
C LEU A 110 0.93 -5.50 2.41
N ALA A 111 1.72 -6.43 1.88
CA ALA A 111 2.97 -6.86 2.50
C ALA A 111 4.04 -5.76 2.56
N ARG A 112 3.99 -4.76 1.67
CA ARG A 112 4.88 -3.59 1.71
C ARG A 112 4.43 -2.51 2.71
N LEU A 113 3.18 -2.60 3.18
CA LEU A 113 2.55 -1.70 4.15
C LEU A 113 2.54 -2.28 5.58
N ALA A 114 3.06 -3.51 5.76
CA ALA A 114 3.25 -4.19 7.03
C ALA A 114 4.67 -3.91 7.57
#